data_AF-A0AAP0KZL1-F1
#
_entry.id   AF-A0AAP0KZL1-F1
#
_cell.length_a   1.000
_cell.length_b   1.000
_cell.length_c   1.000
_cell.angle_alpha   90.00
_cell.angle_beta   90.00
_cell.angle_gamma   90.00
#
_symmetry.space_group_name_H-M   'P 1'
#
loop_
_entity.id
_entity.type
_entity.pdbx_description
1 polymer ?
#
loop_
_entity_poly.entity_id
_entity_poly.type
_entity_poly.pdbx_seq_one_letter_code
_entity_poly.pdbx_strand_id
1 'polypeptide(L)'
;MAAANTTSHLLRRIRLLSSFSVVFLYWFYVVSLLVMPRSHQQQSSGSEGDRLDRSPPSDRSPQSDLAVVVVADERKKRRMISNRESARRSRMRKQQHLDDLINQAAQIQRENGEIAKRVSATTEMFLKVDSENSILRAQVGELSERLQSLNSVLHTIEEVSGFAMDIPEMPDPLLKPWHLPYPSQPIMASAHWLP
;
A
#
# COMPACT_ATOMS: atom_id res chain seq x y z
N MET A 1 -15.83 -1.37 29.31
CA MET A 1 -14.83 -2.28 29.92
C MET A 1 -14.01 -3.12 28.92
N ALA A 2 -14.32 -3.14 27.61
CA ALA A 2 -13.59 -3.98 26.64
C ALA A 2 -12.24 -3.41 26.14
N ALA A 3 -12.01 -2.09 26.25
CA ALA A 3 -10.80 -1.44 25.69
C ALA A 3 -9.51 -1.63 26.53
N ALA A 4 -9.63 -2.00 27.81
CA ALA A 4 -8.47 -2.15 28.70
C ALA A 4 -7.71 -3.47 28.52
N ASN A 5 -8.37 -4.52 28.00
CA ASN A 5 -7.76 -5.84 27.85
C ASN A 5 -6.89 -5.93 26.59
N THR A 6 -7.26 -5.24 25.51
CA THR A 6 -6.52 -5.25 24.23
C THR A 6 -5.19 -4.52 24.32
N THR A 7 -5.11 -3.41 25.06
CA THR A 7 -3.86 -2.66 25.31
C THR A 7 -2.86 -3.49 26.09
N SER A 8 -3.31 -4.26 27.08
CA SER A 8 -2.44 -5.14 27.87
C SER A 8 -1.81 -6.27 27.04
N HIS A 9 -2.56 -6.86 26.10
CA HIS A 9 -2.05 -7.91 25.22
C HIS A 9 -1.05 -7.38 24.19
N LEU A 10 -1.29 -6.19 23.64
CA LEU A 10 -0.35 -5.54 22.71
C LEU A 10 0.95 -5.16 23.41
N LEU A 11 0.87 -4.58 24.61
CA LEU A 11 2.06 -4.22 25.40
C LEU A 11 2.86 -5.44 25.85
N ARG A 12 2.19 -6.56 26.19
CA ARG A 12 2.87 -7.85 26.47
C ARG A 12 3.57 -8.39 25.22
N ARG A 13 2.93 -8.33 24.05
CA ARG A 13 3.54 -8.77 22.78
C ARG A 13 4.74 -7.90 22.37
N ILE A 14 4.65 -6.58 22.55
CA ILE A 14 5.76 -5.65 22.25
C ILE A 14 6.94 -5.88 23.21
N ARG A 15 6.70 -6.10 24.50
CA ARG A 15 7.75 -6.43 25.47
C ARG A 15 8.41 -7.78 25.18
N LEU A 16 7.62 -8.79 24.79
CA LEU A 16 8.14 -10.10 24.40
C LEU A 16 8.99 -10.02 23.12
N LEU A 17 8.55 -9.29 22.10
CA LEU A 17 9.29 -9.11 20.84
C LEU A 17 10.56 -8.28 21.04
N SER A 18 10.52 -7.24 21.88
CA SER A 18 11.70 -6.45 22.25
C SER A 18 12.73 -7.31 23.01
N SER A 19 12.27 -8.10 23.98
CA SER A 19 13.14 -9.01 24.73
C SER A 19 13.73 -10.11 23.84
N PHE A 20 12.93 -10.68 22.93
CA PHE A 20 13.40 -11.70 22.00
C PHE A 20 14.42 -11.15 20.98
N SER A 21 14.22 -9.93 20.50
CA SER A 21 15.17 -9.26 19.61
C SER A 21 16.51 -8.99 20.30
N VAL A 22 16.50 -8.56 21.57
CA VAL A 22 17.73 -8.32 22.33
C VAL A 22 18.50 -9.62 22.59
N VAL A 23 17.82 -10.70 22.97
CA VAL A 23 18.46 -12.02 23.16
C VAL A 23 18.96 -12.58 21.83
N PHE A 24 18.20 -12.39 20.75
CA PHE A 24 18.59 -12.82 19.41
C PHE A 24 19.82 -12.07 18.89
N LEU A 25 19.88 -10.75 19.08
CA LEU A 25 21.03 -9.92 18.72
C LEU A 25 22.26 -10.25 19.58
N TYR A 26 22.07 -10.52 20.87
CA TYR A 26 23.16 -10.95 21.75
C TYR A 26 23.68 -12.34 21.37
N TRP A 27 22.80 -13.29 21.09
CA TRP A 27 23.19 -14.61 20.59
C TRP A 27 23.90 -14.51 19.24
N PHE A 28 23.39 -13.69 18.32
CA PHE A 28 24.02 -13.41 17.02
C PHE A 28 25.38 -12.75 17.18
N TYR A 29 25.53 -11.83 18.12
CA TYR A 29 26.79 -11.18 18.47
C TYR A 29 27.79 -12.19 19.04
N VAL A 30 27.39 -13.03 20.00
CA VAL A 30 28.23 -14.05 20.61
C VAL A 30 28.67 -15.10 19.59
N VAL A 31 27.77 -15.56 18.72
CA VAL A 31 28.09 -16.50 17.63
C VAL A 31 29.01 -15.84 16.59
N SER A 32 28.81 -14.57 16.27
CA SER A 32 29.70 -13.83 15.37
C SER A 32 31.08 -13.59 15.99
N LEU A 33 31.15 -13.39 17.31
CA LEU A 33 32.41 -13.24 18.05
C LEU A 33 33.16 -14.56 18.19
N LEU A 34 32.44 -15.69 18.33
CA LEU A 34 33.01 -17.04 18.42
C LEU A 34 33.40 -17.62 17.04
N VAL A 35 32.87 -17.06 15.94
CA VAL A 35 33.08 -17.51 14.55
C VAL A 35 33.75 -16.41 13.71
N MET A 36 34.63 -15.61 14.31
CA MET A 36 35.52 -14.72 13.56
C MET A 36 36.93 -15.34 13.52
N PRO A 37 37.42 -15.84 12.37
CA PRO A 37 38.78 -16.35 12.29
C PRO A 37 39.75 -15.18 12.24
N ARG A 38 40.48 -14.97 13.33
CA ARG A 38 41.69 -14.14 13.36
C ARG A 38 42.71 -14.77 12.41
N SER A 39 43.13 -14.04 11.39
CA SER A 39 44.11 -14.48 10.40
C SER A 39 45.54 -14.48 10.97
N HIS A 40 46.13 -15.69 11.06
CA HIS A 40 47.54 -16.09 10.84
C HIS A 40 48.11 -17.09 11.87
N GLN A 41 48.84 -18.06 11.30
CA GLN A 41 49.94 -18.87 11.85
C GLN A 41 49.64 -20.20 12.59
N GLN A 42 49.79 -21.29 11.83
CA GLN A 42 50.45 -22.59 12.08
C GLN A 42 50.54 -23.27 13.48
N GLN A 43 50.55 -24.62 13.42
CA GLN A 43 50.89 -25.66 14.44
C GLN A 43 49.65 -26.24 15.15
N SER A 44 49.27 -27.50 14.88
CA SER A 44 49.84 -28.81 15.26
C SER A 44 49.20 -29.37 16.55
N SER A 45 48.91 -30.67 16.48
CA SER A 45 48.73 -31.64 17.58
C SER A 45 47.42 -31.66 18.38
N GLY A 46 46.66 -32.72 18.11
CA GLY A 46 46.33 -33.71 19.15
C GLY A 46 45.11 -33.45 20.02
N SER A 47 43.95 -33.97 19.61
CA SER A 47 42.89 -34.32 20.55
C SER A 47 43.08 -35.77 21.01
N GLU A 48 43.64 -35.96 22.20
CA GLU A 48 43.36 -37.13 23.04
C GLU A 48 42.21 -36.75 23.97
N GLY A 49 41.15 -37.55 23.96
CA GLY A 49 39.93 -37.28 24.70
C GLY A 49 38.94 -38.44 24.63
N ASP A 50 39.24 -39.46 25.43
CA ASP A 50 38.30 -40.36 26.10
C ASP A 50 37.68 -41.51 25.29
N ARG A 51 38.35 -42.68 25.40
CA ARG A 51 37.78 -44.01 25.14
C ARG A 51 36.88 -44.37 26.32
N LEU A 52 35.58 -44.51 26.07
CA LEU A 52 34.74 -45.39 26.87
C LEU A 52 34.38 -46.66 26.09
N ASP A 53 34.73 -47.74 26.76
CA ASP A 53 34.71 -49.14 26.39
C ASP A 53 33.30 -49.65 26.04
N ARG A 54 33.17 -50.32 24.89
CA ARG A 54 32.06 -51.22 24.60
C ARG A 54 32.51 -52.32 23.65
N SER A 55 32.57 -53.54 24.18
CA SER A 55 33.04 -54.76 23.52
C SER A 55 32.23 -55.15 22.27
N PRO A 56 32.81 -55.89 21.31
CA PRO A 56 32.19 -56.18 20.01
C PRO A 56 31.46 -57.54 19.99
N PRO A 57 30.40 -57.72 19.18
CA PRO A 57 30.05 -59.04 18.67
C PRO A 57 30.66 -59.23 17.28
N SER A 58 31.46 -60.30 17.18
CA SER A 58 31.67 -61.23 16.06
C SER A 58 31.41 -60.77 14.61
N ASP A 59 32.45 -60.96 13.78
CA ASP A 59 32.48 -61.03 12.31
C ASP A 59 31.93 -59.84 11.52
N ARG A 60 32.71 -58.76 11.46
CA ARG A 60 32.73 -57.86 10.30
C ARG A 60 34.16 -57.50 9.93
N SER A 61 34.48 -57.66 8.65
CA SER A 61 35.73 -57.24 8.05
C SER A 61 35.93 -55.73 8.32
N PRO A 62 37.06 -55.27 8.89
CA PRO A 62 37.33 -53.86 9.21
C PRO A 62 37.18 -52.91 8.01
N GLN A 63 37.23 -53.48 6.80
CA GLN A 63 37.11 -52.79 5.54
C GLN A 63 35.67 -52.32 5.22
N SER A 64 34.63 -52.97 5.76
CA SER A 64 33.24 -52.56 5.50
C SER A 64 32.85 -51.30 6.28
N ASP A 65 33.31 -51.18 7.53
CA ASP A 65 32.93 -50.07 8.41
C ASP A 65 33.61 -48.76 7.99
N LEU A 66 34.86 -48.83 7.51
CA LEU A 66 35.59 -47.69 6.98
C LEU A 66 34.93 -47.14 5.69
N ALA A 67 34.45 -48.04 4.82
CA ALA A 67 33.72 -47.66 3.61
C ALA A 67 32.39 -46.95 3.93
N VAL A 68 31.66 -47.39 4.96
CA VAL A 68 30.40 -46.77 5.40
C VAL A 68 30.65 -45.36 5.94
N VAL A 69 31.72 -45.14 6.72
CA VAL A 69 32.08 -43.81 7.25
C VAL A 69 32.45 -42.85 6.12
N VAL A 70 33.25 -43.27 5.14
CA VAL A 70 33.63 -42.44 3.99
C VAL A 70 32.41 -42.02 3.15
N VAL A 71 31.47 -42.94 2.91
CA VAL A 71 30.24 -42.63 2.18
C VAL A 71 29.34 -41.67 2.98
N ALA A 72 29.26 -41.83 4.30
CA ALA A 72 28.50 -40.94 5.17
C ALA A 72 29.09 -39.52 5.19
N ASP A 73 30.41 -39.38 5.26
CA ASP A 73 31.10 -38.08 5.23
C ASP A 73 30.94 -37.38 3.88
N GLU A 74 31.03 -38.12 2.79
CA GLU A 74 30.79 -37.59 1.45
C GLU A 74 29.33 -37.12 1.28
N ARG A 75 28.36 -37.88 1.80
CA ARG A 75 26.96 -37.48 1.85
C ARG A 75 26.76 -36.22 2.70
N LYS A 76 27.45 -36.10 3.84
CA LYS A 76 27.41 -34.92 4.71
C LYS A 76 27.97 -33.69 4.00
N LYS A 77 29.12 -33.81 3.31
CA LYS A 77 29.71 -32.74 2.49
C LYS A 77 28.73 -32.26 1.41
N ARG A 78 28.13 -33.19 0.66
CA ARG A 78 27.11 -32.86 -0.36
C ARG A 78 25.90 -32.13 0.22
N ARG A 79 25.40 -32.55 1.39
CA ARG A 79 24.31 -31.86 2.11
C ARG A 79 24.70 -30.45 2.54
N MET A 80 25.92 -30.26 3.05
CA MET A 80 26.39 -28.93 3.45
C MET A 80 26.45 -27.97 2.26
N ILE A 81 26.94 -28.44 1.10
CA ILE A 81 27.01 -27.62 -0.12
C ILE A 81 25.59 -27.31 -0.64
N SER A 82 24.73 -28.32 -0.76
CA SER A 82 23.35 -28.14 -1.23
C SER A 82 22.53 -27.25 -0.30
N ASN A 83 22.64 -27.43 1.02
CA ASN A 83 21.95 -26.59 1.99
C ASN A 83 22.45 -25.14 1.92
N ARG A 84 23.77 -24.93 1.85
CA ARG A 84 24.38 -23.61 1.67
C ARG A 84 23.84 -22.92 0.42
N GLU A 85 23.76 -23.63 -0.70
CA GLU A 85 23.22 -23.08 -1.93
C GLU A 85 21.72 -22.79 -1.81
N SER A 86 20.94 -23.69 -1.21
CA SER A 86 19.50 -23.49 -1.00
C SER A 86 19.19 -22.29 -0.08
N ALA A 87 19.99 -22.09 0.98
CA ALA A 87 19.88 -20.95 1.88
C ALA A 87 20.22 -19.65 1.15
N ARG A 88 21.28 -19.65 0.31
CA ARG A 88 21.61 -18.50 -0.55
C ARG A 88 20.46 -18.18 -1.51
N ARG A 89 19.94 -19.17 -2.25
CA ARG A 89 18.80 -18.98 -3.16
C ARG A 89 17.54 -18.50 -2.44
N SER A 90 17.29 -18.97 -1.22
CA SER A 90 16.16 -18.49 -0.42
C SER A 90 16.34 -17.04 0.01
N ARG A 91 17.56 -16.63 0.41
CA ARG A 91 17.86 -15.22 0.74
C ARG A 91 17.71 -14.33 -0.48
N MET A 92 18.24 -14.75 -1.63
CA MET A 92 18.10 -14.00 -2.89
C MET A 92 16.65 -13.79 -3.27
N ARG A 93 15.80 -14.84 -3.23
CA ARG A 93 14.36 -14.71 -3.53
C ARG A 93 13.65 -13.75 -2.58
N LYS A 94 13.97 -13.79 -1.29
CA LYS A 94 13.40 -12.84 -0.31
C LYS A 94 13.85 -11.41 -0.57
N GLN A 95 15.13 -11.21 -0.91
CA GLN A 95 15.66 -9.90 -1.25
C GLN A 95 14.96 -9.34 -2.50
N GLN A 96 14.87 -10.13 -3.57
CA GLN A 96 14.16 -9.74 -4.79
C GLN A 96 12.71 -9.34 -4.50
N HIS A 97 11.99 -10.11 -3.68
CA HIS A 97 10.62 -9.77 -3.32
C HIS A 97 10.52 -8.46 -2.53
N LEU A 98 11.48 -8.18 -1.62
CA LEU A 98 11.53 -6.90 -0.91
C LEU A 98 11.82 -5.74 -1.86
N ASP A 99 12.77 -5.91 -2.78
CA ASP A 99 13.11 -4.90 -3.78
C ASP A 99 11.91 -4.62 -4.69
N ASP A 100 11.19 -5.66 -5.13
CA ASP A 100 9.96 -5.53 -5.92
C ASP A 100 8.88 -4.75 -5.16
N LEU A 101 8.66 -5.06 -3.87
CA LEU A 101 7.69 -4.33 -3.04
C LEU A 101 8.09 -2.86 -2.85
N ILE A 102 9.37 -2.56 -2.66
CA ILE A 102 9.88 -1.19 -2.57
C ILE A 102 9.63 -0.44 -3.87
N ASN A 103 9.91 -1.07 -5.01
CA ASN A 103 9.68 -0.50 -6.34
C ASN A 103 8.18 -0.23 -6.58
N GLN A 104 7.31 -1.17 -6.21
CA GLN A 104 5.86 -0.98 -6.30
C GLN A 104 5.37 0.16 -5.41
N ALA A 105 5.85 0.25 -4.17
CA ALA A 105 5.51 1.34 -3.27
C ALA A 105 5.95 2.70 -3.84
N ALA A 106 7.18 2.79 -4.38
CA ALA A 106 7.70 4.00 -5.01
C ALA A 106 6.91 4.37 -6.29
N GLN A 107 6.49 3.39 -7.08
CA GLN A 107 5.63 3.59 -8.25
C GLN A 107 4.28 4.18 -7.84
N ILE A 108 3.59 3.56 -6.87
CA ILE A 108 2.29 4.03 -6.38
C ILE A 108 2.41 5.43 -5.77
N GLN A 109 3.49 5.72 -5.03
CA GLN A 109 3.72 7.07 -4.51
C GLN A 109 3.86 8.12 -5.61
N ARG A 110 4.58 7.79 -6.70
CA ARG A 110 4.67 8.67 -7.87
C ARG A 110 3.31 8.86 -8.55
N GLU A 111 2.58 7.77 -8.79
CA GLU A 111 1.26 7.82 -9.42
C GLU A 111 0.26 8.64 -8.58
N ASN A 112 0.25 8.44 -7.26
CA ASN A 112 -0.57 9.24 -6.34
C ASN A 112 -0.20 10.72 -6.40
N GLY A 113 1.09 11.05 -6.48
CA GLY A 113 1.55 12.42 -6.66
C GLY A 113 1.07 13.05 -7.96
N GLU A 114 1.11 12.30 -9.07
CA GLU A 114 0.61 12.77 -10.37
C GLU A 114 -0.91 12.94 -10.39
N ILE A 115 -1.66 12.01 -9.77
CA ILE A 115 -3.11 12.13 -9.61
C ILE A 115 -3.44 13.38 -8.80
N ALA A 116 -2.74 13.61 -7.68
CA ALA A 116 -2.96 14.78 -6.84
C ALA A 116 -2.76 16.09 -7.62
N LYS A 117 -1.68 16.19 -8.42
CA LYS A 117 -1.45 17.37 -9.29
C LYS A 117 -2.59 17.57 -10.29
N ARG A 118 -3.06 16.51 -10.95
CA ARG A 118 -4.16 16.57 -11.91
C ARG A 118 -5.47 17.02 -11.25
N VAL A 119 -5.76 16.50 -10.06
CA VAL A 119 -6.91 16.93 -9.27
C VAL A 119 -6.81 18.42 -8.96
N SER A 120 -5.69 18.90 -8.41
CA SER A 120 -5.50 20.32 -8.12
C SER A 120 -5.70 21.20 -9.36
N ALA A 121 -5.08 20.86 -10.49
CA ALA A 121 -5.22 21.62 -11.73
C ALA A 121 -6.68 21.64 -12.24
N THR A 122 -7.38 20.51 -12.14
CA THR A 122 -8.80 20.41 -12.53
C THR A 122 -9.69 21.22 -11.59
N THR A 123 -9.40 21.21 -10.28
CA THR A 123 -10.10 22.03 -9.29
C THR A 123 -9.91 23.52 -9.56
N GLU A 124 -8.70 23.97 -9.87
CA GLU A 124 -8.45 25.38 -10.24
C GLU A 124 -9.25 25.80 -11.49
N MET A 125 -9.25 24.95 -12.52
CA MET A 125 -10.05 25.21 -13.73
C MET A 125 -11.55 25.24 -13.43
N PHE A 126 -12.04 24.30 -12.60
CA PHE A 126 -13.43 24.27 -12.17
C PHE A 126 -13.82 25.55 -11.43
N LEU A 127 -13.02 26.00 -10.47
CA LEU A 127 -13.27 27.23 -9.71
C LEU A 127 -13.29 28.46 -10.62
N LYS A 128 -12.41 28.50 -11.64
CA LYS A 128 -12.44 29.56 -12.65
C LYS A 128 -13.77 29.57 -13.40
N VAL A 129 -14.19 28.42 -13.95
CA VAL A 129 -15.46 28.30 -14.68
C VAL A 129 -16.66 28.62 -13.78
N ASP A 130 -16.63 28.21 -12.52
CA ASP A 130 -17.70 28.49 -11.55
C ASP A 130 -17.83 29.99 -11.27
N SER A 131 -16.70 30.69 -11.13
CA SER A 131 -16.72 32.16 -10.96
C SER A 131 -17.23 32.89 -12.21
N GLU A 132 -16.83 32.46 -13.41
CA GLU A 132 -17.38 32.97 -14.68
C GLU A 132 -18.89 32.70 -14.77
N ASN A 133 -19.35 31.51 -14.37
CA ASN A 133 -20.77 31.15 -14.35
C ASN A 133 -21.54 32.03 -13.36
N SER A 134 -20.98 32.30 -12.18
CA SER A 134 -21.58 33.21 -11.19
C SER A 134 -21.74 34.63 -11.74
N ILE A 135 -20.75 35.14 -12.47
CA ILE A 135 -20.83 36.47 -13.11
C ILE A 135 -21.94 36.48 -14.16
N LEU A 136 -21.99 35.47 -15.03
CA LEU A 136 -23.03 35.36 -16.04
C LEU A 136 -24.43 35.29 -15.43
N ARG A 137 -24.60 34.54 -14.33
CA ARG A 137 -25.88 34.49 -13.59
C ARG A 137 -26.28 35.85 -13.03
N ALA A 138 -25.33 36.60 -12.46
CA ALA A 138 -25.59 37.94 -11.97
C ALA A 138 -26.03 38.89 -13.11
N GLN A 139 -25.36 38.82 -14.26
CA GLN A 139 -25.73 39.61 -15.44
C GLN A 139 -27.12 39.24 -15.97
N VAL A 140 -27.45 37.94 -16.03
CA VAL A 140 -28.80 37.48 -16.41
C VAL A 140 -29.84 38.02 -15.42
N GLY A 141 -29.56 37.97 -14.11
CA GLY A 141 -30.43 38.55 -13.09
C GLY A 141 -30.67 40.04 -13.29
N GLU A 142 -29.60 40.81 -13.50
CA GLU A 142 -29.69 42.26 -13.75
C GLU A 142 -30.51 42.58 -15.01
N LEU A 143 -30.27 41.89 -16.12
CA LEU A 143 -31.02 42.08 -17.36
C LEU A 143 -32.48 41.70 -17.19
N SER A 144 -32.77 40.63 -16.45
CA SER A 144 -34.13 40.21 -16.12
C SER A 144 -34.88 41.25 -15.30
N GLU A 145 -34.25 41.83 -14.27
CA GLU A 145 -34.85 42.89 -13.46
C GLU A 145 -35.14 44.15 -14.28
N ARG A 146 -34.20 44.54 -15.15
CA ARG A 146 -34.40 45.67 -16.08
C ARG A 146 -35.57 45.42 -17.03
N LEU A 147 -35.68 44.20 -17.57
CA LEU A 147 -36.78 43.82 -18.45
C LEU A 147 -38.11 43.83 -17.70
N GLN A 148 -38.16 43.28 -16.48
CA GLN A 148 -39.37 43.30 -15.65
C GLN A 148 -39.79 44.73 -15.28
N SER A 149 -38.84 45.61 -15.01
CA SER A 149 -39.11 47.03 -14.77
C SER A 149 -39.73 47.69 -16.00
N LEU A 150 -39.19 47.43 -17.20
CA LEU A 150 -39.76 47.93 -18.46
C LEU A 150 -41.15 47.35 -18.71
N ASN A 151 -41.34 46.04 -18.52
CA ASN A 151 -42.63 45.38 -18.65
C ASN A 151 -43.67 45.96 -17.67
N SER A 152 -43.28 46.26 -16.44
CA SER A 152 -44.12 46.91 -15.44
C SER A 152 -44.56 48.31 -15.89
N VAL A 153 -43.62 49.13 -16.39
CA VAL A 153 -43.96 50.44 -16.99
C VAL A 153 -44.93 50.27 -18.17
N LEU A 154 -44.71 49.26 -19.00
CA LEU A 154 -45.56 48.98 -20.17
C LEU A 154 -46.99 48.62 -19.74
N HIS A 155 -47.15 47.78 -18.72
CA HIS A 155 -48.46 47.51 -18.10
C HIS A 155 -49.12 48.77 -17.54
N THR A 156 -48.39 49.68 -16.88
CA THR A 156 -48.99 50.94 -16.42
C THR A 156 -49.48 51.82 -17.58
N ILE A 157 -48.80 51.81 -18.72
CA ILE A 157 -49.22 52.53 -19.94
C ILE A 157 -50.43 51.84 -20.57
N GLU A 158 -50.46 50.51 -20.59
CA GLU A 158 -51.60 49.69 -21.03
C GLU A 158 -52.88 50.07 -20.26
N GLU A 159 -52.79 50.13 -18.94
CA GLU A 159 -53.90 50.51 -18.05
C GLU A 159 -54.39 51.94 -18.30
N VAL A 160 -53.48 52.89 -18.54
CA VAL A 160 -53.82 54.30 -18.80
C VAL A 160 -54.37 54.52 -20.20
N SER A 161 -53.86 53.80 -21.20
CA SER A 161 -54.23 53.99 -22.62
C SER A 161 -55.43 53.13 -23.06
N GLY A 162 -55.74 52.07 -22.32
CA GLY A 162 -56.81 51.11 -22.65
C GLY A 162 -56.51 50.21 -23.86
N PHE A 163 -55.28 50.25 -24.38
CA PHE A 163 -54.82 49.39 -25.47
C PHE A 163 -54.04 48.20 -24.91
N ALA A 164 -54.55 46.98 -25.13
CA ALA A 164 -53.88 45.76 -24.69
C ALA A 164 -52.53 45.57 -25.41
N MET A 165 -51.44 45.34 -24.66
CA MET A 165 -50.10 45.14 -25.19
C MET A 165 -49.58 43.73 -24.86
N ASP A 166 -49.10 43.00 -25.88
CA ASP A 166 -48.54 41.65 -25.71
C ASP A 166 -47.08 41.76 -25.22
N ILE A 167 -46.89 41.62 -23.91
CA ILE A 167 -45.60 41.80 -23.24
C ILE A 167 -44.89 40.44 -23.09
N PRO A 168 -43.70 40.24 -23.70
CA PRO A 168 -42.95 39.00 -23.55
C PRO A 168 -42.39 38.84 -22.12
N GLU A 169 -42.75 37.75 -21.45
CA GLU A 169 -42.10 37.32 -20.20
C GLU A 169 -40.85 36.49 -20.50
N MET A 170 -39.79 36.69 -19.70
CA MET A 170 -38.55 35.95 -19.85
C MET A 170 -38.71 34.51 -19.31
N PRO A 171 -38.26 33.48 -20.02
CA PRO A 171 -38.46 32.09 -19.60
C PRO A 171 -37.62 31.72 -18.35
N ASP A 172 -38.29 31.07 -17.40
CA ASP A 172 -37.80 30.58 -16.08
C ASP A 172 -36.53 29.67 -16.07
N PRO A 173 -36.17 28.92 -17.13
CA PRO A 173 -34.96 28.07 -17.14
C PRO A 173 -33.64 28.85 -16.93
N LEU A 174 -33.63 30.14 -17.24
CA LEU A 174 -32.46 31.01 -17.03
C LEU A 174 -32.26 31.37 -15.56
N LEU A 175 -33.32 31.31 -14.75
CA LEU A 175 -33.28 31.58 -13.31
C LEU A 175 -32.86 30.33 -12.51
N LYS A 176 -33.05 29.12 -13.06
CA LYS A 176 -32.77 27.85 -12.38
C LYS A 176 -32.18 26.78 -13.30
N PRO A 177 -30.90 26.91 -13.72
CA PRO A 177 -30.31 26.06 -14.76
C PRO A 177 -30.13 24.58 -14.37
N TRP A 178 -30.08 24.28 -13.07
CA TRP A 178 -29.75 22.94 -12.56
C TRP A 178 -30.93 22.15 -12.01
N HIS A 179 -32.16 22.67 -12.18
CA HIS A 179 -33.35 21.86 -11.98
C HIS A 179 -33.47 20.89 -13.15
N LEU A 180 -32.78 19.75 -13.04
CA LEU A 180 -33.00 18.61 -13.92
C LEU A 180 -34.49 18.24 -13.83
N PRO A 181 -35.24 18.20 -14.95
CA PRO A 181 -36.65 17.81 -14.95
C PRO A 181 -36.86 16.32 -14.61
N TYR A 182 -35.79 15.60 -14.24
CA TYR A 182 -35.83 14.19 -13.91
C TYR A 182 -35.38 13.94 -12.47
N PRO A 183 -36.14 13.17 -11.67
CA PRO A 183 -35.66 12.70 -10.39
C PRO A 183 -34.42 11.83 -10.61
N SER A 184 -33.41 12.04 -9.78
CA SER A 184 -32.17 11.26 -9.77
C SER A 184 -32.50 9.78 -9.61
N GLN A 185 -32.45 9.03 -10.71
CA GLN A 185 -32.49 7.58 -10.60
C GLN A 185 -31.22 7.14 -9.88
N PRO A 186 -31.32 6.35 -8.80
CA PRO A 186 -30.16 5.84 -8.11
C PRO A 186 -29.29 5.08 -9.10
N ILE A 187 -28.00 5.40 -9.13
CA ILE A 187 -27.01 4.71 -9.95
C ILE A 187 -26.98 3.26 -9.51
N MET A 188 -27.66 2.39 -10.25
CA MET A 188 -27.56 0.95 -10.06
C MET A 188 -26.17 0.54 -10.53
N ALA A 189 -25.27 0.24 -9.59
CA ALA A 189 -24.00 -0.40 -9.90
C ALA A 189 -24.30 -1.72 -10.60
N SER A 190 -23.99 -1.80 -11.90
CA SER A 190 -24.11 -3.03 -12.67
C SER A 190 -23.07 -4.02 -12.15
N ALA A 191 -23.51 -4.97 -11.32
CA ALA A 191 -22.70 -6.12 -10.92
C ALA A 191 -22.58 -7.08 -12.11
N HIS A 192 -21.67 -6.77 -13.03
CA HIS A 192 -21.25 -7.70 -14.08
C HIS A 192 -19.86 -8.21 -13.71
N TRP A 193 -19.82 -9.11 -12.71
CA TRP A 193 -18.64 -9.92 -12.45
C TRP A 193 -18.64 -11.09 -13.45
N LEU A 194 -17.56 -11.16 -14.21
CA LEU A 194 -17.25 -12.09 -15.30
C LEU A 194 -17.43 -13.57 -14.90
N PRO A 195 -17.81 -14.46 -15.84
CA PRO A 195 -17.46 -15.87 -15.78
C PRO A 195 -15.99 -16.10 -16.17
#